data_AF-A0A7W8U971-F1
#
_entry.id   AF-A0A7W8U971-F1
#
_cell.length_a   1.000
_cell.length_b   1.000
_cell.length_c   1.000
_cell.angle_alpha   90.00
_cell.angle_beta   90.00
_cell.angle_gamma   90.00
#
_symmetry.space_group_name_H-M   'P 1'
#
loop_
_entity.id
_entity.type
_entity.pdbx_description
1 polymer ?
#
loop_
_entity_poly.entity_id
_entity_poly.type
_entity_poly.pdbx_seq_one_letter_code
_entity_poly.pdbx_strand_id
1 'polypeptide(L)'
;MRGRPAHKPDAMKRRFVETLAGAAVPQAEVAAALGVTVPTLRKHYRLEIQRGGALVEAKLVSNLLRLASGSDGVAVRAIAFALRARFGWSEHAPPRG
;
A
#
# COMPACT_ATOMS: atom_id res chain seq x y z
N MET A 1 -31.57 -18.44 -6.72
CA MET A 1 -30.10 -18.52 -6.92
C MET A 1 -29.42 -18.46 -5.56
N ARG A 2 -28.55 -19.41 -5.20
CA ARG A 2 -27.73 -19.34 -3.98
C ARG A 2 -26.53 -18.42 -4.29
N GLY A 3 -26.40 -17.30 -3.58
CA GLY A 3 -25.28 -16.38 -3.75
C GLY A 3 -23.92 -17.02 -3.45
N ARG A 4 -22.83 -16.43 -3.96
CA ARG A 4 -21.47 -16.90 -3.67
C ARG A 4 -21.26 -16.94 -2.15
N PRO A 5 -20.69 -18.04 -1.60
CA PRO A 5 -20.46 -18.14 -0.16
C PRO A 5 -19.71 -16.93 0.40
N ALA A 6 -20.05 -16.52 1.62
CA ALA A 6 -19.39 -15.42 2.30
C ALA A 6 -17.87 -15.68 2.40
N HIS A 7 -17.09 -14.66 2.07
CA HIS A 7 -15.63 -14.74 2.12
C HIS A 7 -15.14 -14.97 3.55
N LYS A 8 -14.28 -15.97 3.74
CA LYS A 8 -13.69 -16.31 5.04
C LYS A 8 -12.18 -16.05 5.01
N PRO A 9 -11.71 -14.96 5.65
CA PRO A 9 -10.28 -14.71 5.77
C PRO A 9 -9.64 -15.72 6.73
N ASP A 10 -8.49 -16.26 6.32
CA ASP A 10 -7.61 -17.08 7.16
C ASP A 10 -6.22 -16.43 7.27
N ALA A 11 -5.34 -17.00 8.10
CA ALA A 11 -4.01 -16.45 8.33
C ALA A 11 -3.14 -16.39 7.06
N MET A 12 -3.26 -17.39 6.17
CA MET A 12 -2.49 -17.45 4.92
C MET A 12 -2.91 -16.31 3.98
N LYS A 13 -4.21 -16.14 3.75
CA LYS A 13 -4.74 -15.06 2.91
C LYS A 13 -4.41 -13.69 3.48
N ARG A 14 -4.46 -13.53 4.81
CA ARG A 14 -4.06 -12.27 5.47
C ARG A 14 -2.60 -11.93 5.19
N ARG A 15 -1.69 -12.88 5.41
CA ARG A 15 -0.27 -12.70 5.12
C ARG A 15 0.01 -12.44 3.65
N PHE A 16 -0.75 -13.08 2.76
CA PHE A 16 -0.67 -12.83 1.32
C PHE A 16 -1.07 -11.39 0.97
N VAL A 17 -2.21 -10.90 1.49
CA VAL A 17 -2.65 -9.50 1.27
C VAL A 17 -1.62 -8.51 1.83
N GLU A 18 -1.12 -8.75 3.04
CA GLU A 18 -0.12 -7.86 3.67
C GLU A 18 1.18 -7.80 2.85
N THR A 19 1.65 -8.96 2.37
CA THR A 19 2.83 -9.05 1.50
C THR A 19 2.63 -8.27 0.21
N LEU A 20 1.51 -8.45 -0.49
CA LEU A 20 1.25 -7.75 -1.75
C LEU A 20 1.08 -6.23 -1.55
N ALA A 21 0.42 -5.82 -0.47
CA ALA A 21 0.34 -4.42 -0.10
C ALA A 21 1.74 -3.83 0.20
N GLY A 22 2.60 -4.59 0.88
CA GLY A 22 4.01 -4.23 1.12
C GLY A 22 4.91 -4.24 -0.10
N ALA A 23 4.46 -4.83 -1.21
CA ALA A 23 5.07 -4.75 -2.53
C ALA A 23 4.41 -3.68 -3.42
N ALA A 24 3.54 -2.84 -2.84
CA ALA A 24 2.84 -1.76 -3.54
C ALA A 24 1.92 -2.23 -4.68
N VAL A 25 1.42 -3.47 -4.64
CA VAL A 25 0.48 -4.01 -5.63
C VAL A 25 -0.88 -3.31 -5.52
N PRO A 26 -1.54 -2.93 -6.65
CA PRO A 26 -2.87 -2.32 -6.62
C PRO A 26 -3.92 -3.22 -5.96
N GLN A 27 -4.81 -2.64 -5.14
CA GLN A 27 -5.87 -3.40 -4.46
C GLN A 27 -6.77 -4.20 -5.42
N ALA A 28 -6.96 -3.72 -6.65
CA ALA A 28 -7.72 -4.43 -7.68
C ALA A 28 -7.06 -5.76 -8.07
N GLU A 29 -5.74 -5.77 -8.24
CA GLU A 29 -4.96 -6.97 -8.56
C GLU A 29 -4.88 -7.91 -7.36
N VAL A 30 -4.73 -7.37 -6.14
CA VAL A 30 -4.80 -8.18 -4.91
C VAL A 30 -6.15 -8.87 -4.80
N ALA A 31 -7.25 -8.15 -5.07
CA ALA A 31 -8.59 -8.71 -5.03
C ALA A 31 -8.77 -9.81 -6.10
N ALA A 32 -8.28 -9.57 -7.33
CA ALA A 32 -8.29 -10.56 -8.40
C ALA A 32 -7.50 -11.83 -8.04
N ALA A 33 -6.30 -11.68 -7.45
CA ALA A 33 -5.46 -12.79 -7.01
C ALA A 33 -6.11 -13.62 -5.87
N LEU A 34 -6.91 -12.99 -5.00
CA LEU A 34 -7.70 -13.68 -3.98
C LEU A 34 -9.02 -14.28 -4.53
N GLY A 35 -9.43 -13.93 -5.75
CA GLY A 35 -10.73 -14.30 -6.31
C GLY A 35 -11.92 -13.60 -5.63
N VAL A 36 -11.71 -12.38 -5.12
CA VAL A 36 -12.73 -11.57 -4.42
C VAL A 36 -12.93 -10.21 -5.08
N THR A 37 -14.00 -9.50 -4.71
CA THR A 37 -14.19 -8.11 -5.14
C THR A 37 -13.36 -7.15 -4.28
N VAL A 38 -13.04 -5.96 -4.80
CA VAL A 38 -12.31 -4.94 -4.02
C VAL A 38 -13.06 -4.51 -2.74
N PRO A 39 -14.40 -4.33 -2.74
CA PRO A 39 -15.15 -4.13 -1.51
C PRO A 39 -14.98 -5.26 -0.48
N THR A 40 -14.98 -6.52 -0.92
CA THR A 40 -14.72 -7.68 -0.05
C THR A 40 -13.30 -7.62 0.51
N LEU A 41 -12.30 -7.31 -0.33
CA LEU A 41 -10.91 -7.15 0.09
C LEU A 41 -10.80 -6.10 1.22
N ARG A 42 -11.33 -4.89 0.98
CA ARG A 42 -11.28 -3.81 1.98
C ARG A 42 -12.05 -4.14 3.26
N LYS A 43 -13.18 -4.86 3.15
CA LYS A 43 -13.98 -5.27 4.32
C LYS A 43 -13.22 -6.23 5.24
N HIS A 44 -12.48 -7.20 4.67
CA HIS A 44 -11.88 -8.29 5.46
C HIS A 44 -10.40 -8.10 5.76
N TYR A 45 -9.69 -7.29 4.96
CA TYR A 45 -8.23 -7.17 5.00
C TYR A 45 -7.72 -5.73 5.17
N ARG A 46 -8.55 -4.85 5.75
CA ARG A 46 -8.17 -3.43 5.95
C ARG A 46 -6.84 -3.27 6.69
N LEU A 47 -6.62 -4.07 7.73
CA LEU A 47 -5.41 -3.97 8.56
C LEU A 47 -4.16 -4.42 7.79
N GLU A 48 -4.27 -5.50 7.03
CA GLU A 48 -3.19 -6.03 6.19
C GLU A 48 -2.80 -5.04 5.09
N ILE A 49 -3.79 -4.40 4.47
CA ILE A 49 -3.56 -3.32 3.49
C ILE A 49 -2.82 -2.15 4.15
N GLN A 50 -3.26 -1.72 5.34
CA GLN A 50 -2.64 -0.61 6.06
C GLN A 50 -1.22 -0.93 6.49
N ARG A 51 -0.98 -2.11 7.07
CA ARG A 51 0.35 -2.57 7.52
C ARG A 51 1.31 -2.71 6.34
N GLY A 52 0.89 -3.39 5.28
CA GLY A 52 1.70 -3.51 4.06
C GLY A 52 2.00 -2.14 3.45
N GLY A 53 1.00 -1.26 3.37
CA GLY A 53 1.16 0.13 2.94
C GLY A 53 2.23 0.88 3.76
N ALA A 54 2.15 0.83 5.08
CA ALA A 54 3.11 1.47 5.97
C ALA A 54 4.54 0.92 5.79
N LEU A 55 4.69 -0.39 5.55
CA LEU A 55 6.00 -1.01 5.31
C LEU A 55 6.65 -0.51 4.02
N VAL A 56 5.88 -0.36 2.93
CA VAL A 56 6.44 0.17 1.68
C VAL A 56 6.72 1.68 1.79
N GLU A 57 5.89 2.44 2.49
CA GLU A 57 6.15 3.86 2.76
C GLU A 57 7.46 4.04 3.53
N ALA A 58 7.67 3.27 4.60
CA ALA A 58 8.90 3.32 5.40
C ALA A 58 10.15 3.00 4.55
N LYS A 59 10.06 2.01 3.64
CA LYS A 59 11.16 1.68 2.71
C LYS A 59 11.46 2.84 1.75
N LEU A 60 10.43 3.48 1.21
CA LEU A 60 10.59 4.65 0.33
C LEU A 60 11.27 5.81 1.07
N VAL A 61 10.82 6.12 2.29
CA VAL A 61 11.41 7.18 3.13
C VAL A 61 12.86 6.86 3.47
N SER A 62 13.17 5.63 3.87
CA SER A 62 14.55 5.22 4.15
C SER A 62 15.45 5.37 2.92
N ASN A 63 14.96 4.99 1.74
CA ASN A 63 15.71 5.16 0.50
C ASN A 63 15.90 6.64 0.14
N LEU A 64 14.87 7.46 0.34
CA LEU A 64 14.95 8.91 0.13
C LEU A 64 16.04 9.54 1.01
N LEU A 65 16.09 9.21 2.30
CA LEU A 65 17.10 9.72 3.24
C LEU A 65 18.52 9.32 2.83
N ARG A 66 18.71 8.08 2.37
CA ARG A 66 20.01 7.61 1.87
C ARG A 66 20.45 8.37 0.62
N LEU A 67 19.52 8.67 -0.28
CA LEU A 67 19.79 9.34 -1.56
C LEU A 67 19.95 10.86 -1.40
N ALA A 68 19.33 11.46 -0.39
CA ALA A 68 19.40 12.90 -0.12
C ALA A 68 20.85 13.38 0.15
N SER A 69 21.72 12.48 0.62
CA SER A 69 23.14 12.75 0.86
C SER A 69 24.03 12.53 -0.38
N GLY A 70 23.46 12.17 -1.54
CA GLY A 70 24.19 11.81 -2.76
C GLY A 70 23.74 12.56 -4.01
N SER A 71 24.17 12.09 -5.19
CA SER A 71 24.01 12.78 -6.48
C SER A 71 22.88 12.23 -7.38
N ASP A 72 22.08 11.27 -6.92
CA ASP A 72 21.01 10.66 -7.73
C ASP A 72 19.67 11.39 -7.59
N GLY A 73 19.58 12.54 -8.27
CA GLY A 73 18.36 13.36 -8.30
C GLY A 73 17.18 12.70 -9.00
N VAL A 74 17.38 11.68 -9.85
CA VAL A 74 16.30 10.98 -10.55
C VAL A 74 15.56 10.07 -9.57
N ALA A 75 16.29 9.27 -8.79
CA ALA A 75 15.70 8.39 -7.78
C ALA A 75 14.96 9.18 -6.70
N VAL A 76 15.51 10.33 -6.26
CA VAL A 76 14.85 11.25 -5.31
C VAL A 76 13.49 11.71 -5.84
N ARG A 77 13.41 12.17 -7.10
CA ARG A 77 12.16 12.62 -7.71
C ARG A 77 11.13 11.50 -7.85
N ALA A 78 11.56 10.30 -8.25
CA ALA A 78 10.67 9.15 -8.38
C ALA A 78 10.06 8.73 -7.03
N ILE A 79 10.87 8.71 -5.96
CA ILE A 79 10.41 8.38 -4.62
C ILE A 79 9.46 9.47 -4.09
N ALA A 80 9.82 10.74 -4.23
CA ALA A 80 8.96 11.86 -3.83
C ALA A 80 7.62 11.86 -4.58
N PHE A 81 7.62 11.51 -5.86
CA PHE A 81 6.39 11.29 -6.62
C PHE A 81 5.53 10.16 -6.02
N ALA A 82 6.13 9.01 -5.73
CA ALA A 82 5.39 7.88 -5.15
C ALA A 82 4.80 8.22 -3.77
N LEU A 83 5.54 8.93 -2.91
CA LEU A 83 5.08 9.39 -1.60
C LEU A 83 3.86 10.32 -1.71
N ARG A 84 3.90 11.30 -2.63
CA ARG A 84 2.77 12.20 -2.88
C ARG A 84 1.56 11.47 -3.47
N ALA A 85 1.77 10.67 -4.52
CA ALA A 85 0.69 10.03 -5.26
C ALA A 85 -0.07 8.96 -4.46
N ARG A 86 0.60 8.33 -3.47
CA ARG A 86 0.05 7.12 -2.80
C ARG A 86 -0.12 7.26 -1.29
N PHE A 87 0.65 8.12 -0.64
CA PHE A 87 0.69 8.24 0.83
C PHE A 87 0.25 9.62 1.33
N GLY A 88 -0.20 10.50 0.44
CA GLY A 88 -0.79 11.79 0.82
C GLY A 88 0.24 12.81 1.31
N TRP A 89 1.53 12.60 1.01
CA TRP A 89 2.54 13.61 1.31
C TRP A 89 2.26 14.90 0.54
N SER A 90 2.49 16.03 1.20
CA SER A 90 2.27 17.38 0.68
C SER A 90 3.55 18.19 0.86
N GLU A 91 3.80 19.11 -0.05
CA GLU A 91 4.85 20.13 0.12
C GLU A 91 4.46 21.20 1.14
N HIS A 92 3.17 21.35 1.40
CA HIS A 92 2.64 22.31 2.36
C HIS A 92 2.30 21.61 3.68
N ALA A 93 2.66 22.26 4.78
CA ALA A 93 2.19 21.89 6.10
C ALA A 93 0.65 21.97 6.15
N PRO A 94 -0.02 21.10 6.92
CA PRO A 94 -1.46 21.22 7.13
C PRO A 94 -1.78 22.60 7.74
N PRO A 95 -2.97 23.17 7.45
CA PRO A 95 -3.37 24.45 8.02
C PRO A 95 -3.25 24.41 9.54
N ARG A 96 -2.67 25.47 10.13
CA ARG A 96 -2.75 25.67 11.58
C ARG A 96 -4.17 26.14 11.87
N GLY A 97 -4.98 25.27 12.46
CA GLY A 97 -6.31 25.61 12.97
C GLY A 97 -6.25 26.59 14.13
#